data_AF-A0A1I5MFG5-F1
#
_entry.id   AF-A0A1I5MFG5-F1
#
_cell.length_a   1.000
_cell.length_b   1.000
_cell.length_c   1.000
_cell.angle_alpha   90.00
_cell.angle_beta   90.00
_cell.angle_gamma   90.00
#
_symmetry.space_group_name_H-M   'P 1'
#
loop_
_entity.id
_entity.type
_entity.pdbx_description
1 polymer ?
#
loop_
_entity_poly.entity_id
_entity_poly.type
_entity_poly.pdbx_seq_one_letter_code
_entity_poly.pdbx_strand_id
1 'polypeptide(L)'
;MAVLMVTAFPCAAQQKMRDVFLRMPDELLPYLTENNRLDFIDFMDSGMKAVVNNELGGKSEMLSLSDESLTIQVSPAMRMSMRLFPVSEAVDSCQQVVCVITTYGTDAPESRVESYSLAWNPVDVSKHLSIPNEPYIADFMEVPGVGLVFRQSDALDQLAHEEQKKESSWLRNVEWNP
;
A
#
# COMPACT_ATOMS: atom_id res chain seq x y z
N MET A 1 -35.54 13.29 0.11
CA MET A 1 -34.59 12.62 -0.81
C MET A 1 -33.30 13.41 -0.77
N ALA A 2 -32.26 12.88 -0.11
CA ALA A 2 -30.93 13.44 -0.23
C ALA A 2 -30.37 13.00 -1.58
N VAL A 3 -30.12 13.95 -2.48
CA VAL A 3 -29.41 13.67 -3.73
C VAL A 3 -27.94 13.55 -3.36
N LEU A 4 -27.44 12.32 -3.25
CA LEU A 4 -26.01 12.05 -3.14
C LEU A 4 -25.40 12.39 -4.51
N MET A 5 -24.82 13.59 -4.65
CA MET A 5 -24.02 13.91 -5.82
C MET A 5 -22.75 13.06 -5.77
N VAL A 6 -22.76 11.93 -6.48
CA VAL A 6 -21.54 11.19 -6.79
C VAL A 6 -20.78 12.05 -7.79
N THR A 7 -19.79 12.80 -7.32
CA THR A 7 -18.86 13.50 -8.19
C THR A 7 -18.03 12.47 -8.93
N ALA A 8 -18.43 12.14 -10.16
CA ALA A 8 -17.61 11.32 -11.05
C ALA A 8 -16.29 12.07 -11.32
N PHE A 9 -15.16 11.42 -11.05
CA PHE A 9 -13.83 11.95 -11.33
C PHE A 9 -13.48 11.68 -12.80
N PRO A 10 -13.41 12.70 -13.68
CA PRO A 10 -12.88 12.50 -15.02
C PRO A 10 -11.36 12.30 -14.93
N CYS A 11 -10.90 11.08 -15.21
CA CYS A 11 -9.48 10.76 -15.34
C CYS A 11 -8.99 11.20 -16.72
N ALA A 12 -8.64 12.47 -16.88
CA ALA A 12 -8.13 12.98 -18.15
C ALA A 12 -6.61 12.71 -18.34
N ALA A 13 -5.89 12.37 -17.27
CA ALA A 13 -4.45 12.15 -17.26
C ALA A 13 -4.03 11.15 -16.17
N GLN A 14 -2.83 10.57 -16.33
CA GLN A 14 -2.20 9.73 -15.31
C GLN A 14 -2.09 10.50 -13.99
N GLN A 15 -2.69 9.98 -12.94
CA GLN A 15 -2.69 10.58 -11.62
C GLN A 15 -1.37 10.29 -10.92
N LYS A 16 -0.91 11.24 -10.10
CA LYS A 16 0.29 11.09 -9.26
C LYS A 16 -0.08 10.54 -7.90
N MET A 17 0.80 9.73 -7.34
CA MET A 17 0.61 9.10 -6.03
C MET A 17 0.33 10.12 -4.93
N ARG A 18 0.98 11.29 -4.96
CA ARG A 18 0.74 12.36 -3.99
C ARG A 18 -0.72 12.82 -3.95
N ASP A 19 -1.36 12.98 -5.11
CA ASP A 19 -2.73 13.48 -5.21
C ASP A 19 -3.74 12.38 -4.85
N VAL A 20 -3.41 11.13 -5.16
CA VAL A 20 -4.20 9.95 -4.77
C VAL A 20 -4.16 9.77 -3.25
N PHE A 21 -2.97 9.87 -2.66
CA PHE A 21 -2.75 9.74 -1.23
C PHE A 21 -3.44 10.84 -0.43
N LEU A 22 -3.36 12.10 -0.87
CA LEU A 22 -4.02 13.20 -0.19
C LEU A 22 -5.54 12.97 -0.06
N ARG A 23 -6.15 12.41 -1.11
CA ARG A 23 -7.58 12.07 -1.18
C ARG A 23 -7.97 10.77 -0.48
N MET A 24 -7.03 10.04 0.12
CA MET A 24 -7.33 8.82 0.87
C MET A 24 -8.31 9.14 2.01
N PRO A 25 -9.44 8.43 2.14
CA PRO A 25 -10.33 8.59 3.28
C PRO A 25 -9.62 8.21 4.57
N ASP A 26 -9.85 8.98 5.64
CA ASP A 26 -9.31 8.69 6.98
C ASP A 26 -9.74 7.30 7.48
N GLU A 27 -10.88 6.78 7.01
CA GLU A 27 -11.38 5.43 7.33
C GLU A 27 -10.41 4.30 6.95
N LEU A 28 -9.61 4.48 5.90
CA LEU A 28 -8.63 3.47 5.46
C LEU A 28 -7.37 3.47 6.32
N LEU A 29 -7.03 4.61 6.91
CA LEU A 29 -5.91 4.73 7.85
C LEU A 29 -6.28 5.68 8.99
N PRO A 30 -7.11 5.24 9.97
CA PRO A 30 -7.68 6.13 11.00
C PRO A 30 -6.64 6.83 11.88
N TYR A 31 -5.41 6.33 11.86
CA TYR A 31 -4.29 6.86 12.63
C TYR A 31 -3.62 8.06 11.96
N LEU A 32 -3.94 8.33 10.69
CA LEU A 32 -3.32 9.35 9.88
C LEU A 32 -4.38 10.23 9.22
N THR A 33 -4.68 11.36 9.86
CA THR A 33 -5.66 12.35 9.39
C THR A 33 -5.25 13.00 8.06
N GLU A 34 -6.19 13.68 7.42
CA GLU A 34 -5.91 14.52 6.24
C GLU A 34 -4.78 15.53 6.48
N ASN A 35 -4.79 16.21 7.64
CA ASN A 35 -3.73 17.15 8.00
C ASN A 35 -2.37 16.46 8.10
N ASN A 36 -2.30 15.26 8.67
CA ASN A 36 -1.06 14.50 8.74
C ASN A 36 -0.55 14.12 7.33
N ARG A 37 -1.46 13.82 6.39
CA ARG A 37 -1.09 13.55 4.99
C ARG A 37 -0.58 14.80 4.27
N LEU A 38 -1.22 15.96 4.50
CA LEU A 38 -0.75 17.25 4.01
C LEU A 38 0.66 17.58 4.53
N ASP A 39 0.86 17.47 5.85
CA ASP A 39 2.13 17.74 6.50
C ASP A 39 3.25 16.84 5.94
N PHE A 40 2.98 15.57 5.70
CA PHE A 40 3.95 14.68 5.07
C PHE A 40 4.39 15.19 3.69
N ILE A 41 3.44 15.59 2.84
CA ILE A 41 3.73 16.07 1.50
C ILE A 41 4.57 17.35 1.57
N ASP A 42 4.20 18.29 2.45
CA ASP A 42 4.92 19.55 2.64
C ASP A 42 6.36 19.33 3.15
N PHE A 43 6.55 18.38 4.06
CA PHE A 43 7.88 18.02 4.54
C PHE A 43 8.75 17.37 3.46
N MET A 44 8.19 16.48 2.64
CA MET A 44 8.90 15.86 1.53
C MET A 44 9.31 16.89 0.46
N ASP A 45 8.41 17.80 0.11
CA ASP A 45 8.70 18.89 -0.85
C ASP A 45 9.78 19.85 -0.32
N SER A 46 9.81 20.05 1.00
CA SER A 46 10.83 20.86 1.67
C SER A 46 12.18 20.16 1.85
N GLY A 47 12.30 18.88 1.45
CA GLY A 47 13.50 18.06 1.67
C GLY A 47 13.79 17.77 3.15
N MET A 48 12.78 17.89 4.02
CA MET A 48 12.88 17.64 5.45
C MET A 48 12.50 16.20 5.77
N LYS A 49 12.86 15.76 6.98
CA LYS A 49 12.40 14.47 7.49
C LYS A 49 10.88 14.55 7.74
N ALA A 50 10.10 13.80 6.96
CA ALA A 50 8.65 13.84 6.99
C ALA A 50 8.08 12.99 8.14
N VAL A 51 7.98 13.58 9.33
CA VAL A 51 7.50 12.91 10.55
C VAL A 51 6.33 13.69 11.16
N VAL A 52 5.23 13.00 11.45
CA VAL A 52 4.01 13.55 12.06
C VAL A 52 3.64 12.78 13.33
N ASN A 53 2.86 13.41 14.21
CA ASN A 53 2.26 12.72 15.34
C ASN A 53 0.94 12.07 14.89
N ASN A 54 0.79 10.78 15.16
CA ASN A 54 -0.40 10.02 14.76
C ASN A 54 -1.43 9.94 15.89
N GLU A 55 -2.66 9.54 15.54
CA GLU A 55 -3.77 9.43 16.50
C GLU A 55 -3.60 8.26 17.51
N LEU A 56 -2.59 7.40 17.33
CA LEU A 56 -2.20 6.38 18.31
C LEU A 56 -1.31 6.93 19.44
N GLY A 57 -0.99 8.23 19.42
CA GLY A 57 -0.08 8.87 20.37
C GLY A 57 1.40 8.59 20.07
N GLY A 58 1.70 8.06 18.89
CA GLY A 58 3.05 7.80 18.40
C GLY A 58 3.47 8.72 17.26
N LYS A 59 4.57 8.37 16.59
CA LYS A 59 5.05 9.05 15.39
C LYS A 59 4.90 8.16 14.16
N SER A 60 4.53 8.77 13.05
CA SER A 60 4.57 8.16 11.73
C SER A 60 5.56 8.92 10.86
N GLU A 61 6.22 8.21 9.94
CA GLU A 61 7.26 8.77 9.07
C GLU A 61 6.98 8.38 7.61
N MET A 62 6.93 9.37 6.71
CA MET A 62 6.95 9.11 5.27
C MET A 62 8.39 8.93 4.83
N LEU A 63 8.73 7.71 4.38
CA LEU A 63 10.08 7.30 4.02
C LEU A 63 10.41 7.63 2.56
N SER A 64 9.41 7.57 1.69
CA SER A 64 9.56 7.87 0.27
C SER A 64 8.25 8.36 -0.34
N LEU A 65 8.38 9.24 -1.32
CA LEU A 65 7.30 9.72 -2.17
C LEU A 65 7.85 9.98 -3.57
N SER A 66 7.15 9.47 -4.57
CA SER A 66 7.43 9.65 -6.00
C SER A 66 6.12 9.86 -6.75
N ASP A 67 6.18 10.06 -8.06
CA ASP A 67 4.96 10.19 -8.88
C ASP A 67 4.10 8.91 -8.88
N GLU A 68 4.68 7.74 -8.61
CA GLU A 68 3.98 6.45 -8.74
C GLU A 68 3.92 5.64 -7.44
N SER A 69 4.71 5.98 -6.43
CA SER A 69 4.78 5.21 -5.18
C SER A 69 5.07 6.06 -3.96
N LEU A 70 4.68 5.55 -2.80
CA LEU A 70 5.05 6.08 -1.50
C LEU A 70 5.24 4.95 -0.48
N THR A 71 6.01 5.22 0.56
CA THR A 71 6.17 4.32 1.70
C THR A 71 6.09 5.11 3.00
N ILE A 72 5.33 4.60 3.96
CA ILE A 72 5.12 5.18 5.29
C ILE A 72 5.43 4.13 6.35
N GLN A 73 6.29 4.49 7.30
CA GLN A 73 6.39 3.81 8.58
C GLN A 73 5.27 4.37 9.49
N VAL A 74 4.15 3.65 9.60
CA VAL A 74 2.98 4.11 10.36
C VAL A 74 3.26 4.03 11.86
N SER A 75 3.86 2.94 12.31
CA SER A 75 4.34 2.73 13.69
C SER A 75 5.54 1.78 13.66
N PRO A 76 6.25 1.54 14.78
CA PRO A 76 7.37 0.59 14.79
C PRO A 76 7.01 -0.82 14.28
N ALA A 77 5.74 -1.23 14.40
CA ALA A 77 5.26 -2.56 14.01
C ALA A 77 4.35 -2.54 12.78
N MET A 78 4.21 -1.41 12.07
CA MET A 78 3.35 -1.29 10.90
C MET A 78 4.01 -0.43 9.82
N ARG A 79 4.19 -1.01 8.64
CA ARG A 79 4.67 -0.33 7.44
C ARG A 79 3.60 -0.42 6.36
N MET A 80 3.42 0.66 5.63
CA MET A 80 2.48 0.73 4.51
C MET A 80 3.22 1.26 3.29
N SER A 81 3.14 0.54 2.19
CA SER A 81 3.67 0.94 0.89
C SER A 81 2.53 0.98 -0.11
N MET A 82 2.52 2.01 -0.96
CA MET A 82 1.53 2.11 -2.04
C MET A 82 2.23 2.26 -3.38
N ARG A 83 1.62 1.74 -4.42
CA ARG A 83 2.04 1.95 -5.81
C ARG A 83 0.85 2.05 -6.75
N LEU A 84 0.94 2.95 -7.72
CA LEU A 84 -0.01 3.04 -8.82
C LEU A 84 0.35 2.01 -9.89
N PHE A 85 -0.63 1.21 -10.30
CA PHE A 85 -0.49 0.27 -11.39
C PHE A 85 -1.43 0.63 -12.55
N PRO A 86 -0.98 0.50 -13.81
CA PRO A 86 -1.85 0.69 -14.97
C PRO A 86 -2.84 -0.48 -15.10
N VAL A 87 -4.05 -0.19 -15.60
CA VAL A 87 -5.05 -1.22 -15.97
C VAL A 87 -5.56 -1.00 -17.38
N SER A 88 -5.76 -2.09 -18.11
CA SER A 88 -6.28 -2.12 -19.48
C SER A 88 -7.77 -1.75 -19.51
N GLU A 89 -8.55 -2.27 -18.58
CA GLU A 89 -9.96 -1.92 -18.40
C GLU A 89 -10.07 -0.73 -17.43
N ALA A 90 -10.79 0.32 -17.83
CA ALA A 90 -10.93 1.50 -16.99
C ALA A 90 -11.77 1.21 -15.73
N VAL A 91 -11.25 1.59 -14.57
CA VAL A 91 -11.91 1.53 -13.27
C VAL A 91 -12.24 2.95 -12.82
N ASP A 92 -13.51 3.25 -12.56
CA ASP A 92 -13.97 4.62 -12.22
C ASP A 92 -13.50 5.69 -13.23
N SER A 93 -13.49 5.35 -14.52
CA SER A 93 -12.97 6.18 -15.63
C SER A 93 -11.45 6.40 -15.65
N CYS A 94 -10.70 5.72 -14.78
CA CYS A 94 -9.23 5.76 -14.74
C CYS A 94 -8.61 4.46 -15.27
N GLN A 95 -7.49 4.58 -15.96
CA GLN A 95 -6.65 3.43 -16.37
C GLN A 95 -5.56 3.13 -15.33
N GLN A 96 -5.85 3.40 -14.06
CA GLN A 96 -4.93 3.17 -12.94
C GLN A 96 -5.71 2.71 -11.71
N VAL A 97 -5.04 1.88 -10.93
CA VAL A 97 -5.46 1.46 -9.59
C VAL A 97 -4.33 1.71 -8.60
N VAL A 98 -4.64 1.88 -7.33
CA VAL A 98 -3.65 1.91 -6.26
C VAL A 98 -3.60 0.53 -5.60
N CYS A 99 -2.41 -0.06 -5.58
CA CYS A 99 -2.13 -1.25 -4.80
C CYS A 99 -1.46 -0.83 -3.49
N VAL A 100 -1.95 -1.38 -2.38
CA VAL A 100 -1.49 -1.08 -1.03
C VAL A 100 -0.97 -2.37 -0.41
N ILE A 101 0.29 -2.35 0.01
CA ILE A 101 0.90 -3.38 0.82
C ILE A 101 0.99 -2.86 2.24
N THR A 102 0.36 -3.56 3.17
CA THR A 102 0.50 -3.25 4.60
C THR A 102 1.15 -4.43 5.31
N THR A 103 2.31 -4.19 5.90
CA THR A 103 3.08 -5.18 6.65
C THR A 103 2.96 -4.88 8.14
N TYR A 104 2.55 -5.90 8.90
CA TYR A 104 2.39 -5.86 10.34
C TYR A 104 3.44 -6.72 11.04
N GLY A 105 3.81 -6.35 12.26
CA GLY A 105 4.75 -7.11 13.10
C GLY A 105 6.21 -6.70 12.91
N THR A 106 7.04 -7.05 13.89
CA THR A 106 8.49 -6.82 13.89
C THR A 106 9.28 -8.11 13.73
N ASP A 107 8.99 -9.11 14.57
CA ASP A 107 9.77 -10.35 14.69
C ASP A 107 9.25 -11.45 13.76
N ALA A 108 7.94 -11.38 13.49
CA ALA A 108 7.16 -12.32 12.70
C ALA A 108 6.26 -11.55 11.73
N PRO A 109 6.83 -10.83 10.73
CA PRO A 109 6.05 -9.93 9.91
C PRO A 109 5.14 -10.67 8.92
N GLU A 110 3.95 -10.13 8.72
CA GLU A 110 2.96 -10.61 7.75
C GLU A 110 2.41 -9.42 6.96
N SER A 111 2.19 -9.61 5.66
CA SER A 111 1.68 -8.58 4.77
C SER A 111 0.28 -8.88 4.28
N ARG A 112 -0.48 -7.81 4.05
CA ARG A 112 -1.73 -7.81 3.34
C ARG A 112 -1.59 -6.96 2.09
N VAL A 113 -2.05 -7.48 0.96
CA VAL A 113 -2.13 -6.74 -0.31
C VAL A 113 -3.59 -6.45 -0.63
N GLU A 114 -3.92 -5.18 -0.77
CA GLU A 114 -5.25 -4.69 -1.14
C GLU A 114 -5.12 -3.76 -2.35
N SER A 115 -6.20 -3.61 -3.11
CA SER A 115 -6.21 -2.74 -4.28
C SER A 115 -7.49 -1.93 -4.34
N TYR A 116 -7.36 -0.68 -4.77
CA TYR A 116 -8.44 0.28 -4.82
C TYR A 116 -8.42 1.07 -6.12
N SER A 117 -9.58 1.60 -6.50
CA SER A 117 -9.67 2.63 -7.52
C SER A 117 -9.04 3.93 -6.99
N LEU A 118 -8.84 4.92 -7.85
CA LEU A 118 -8.34 6.23 -7.42
C LEU A 118 -9.36 7.04 -6.60
N ALA A 119 -10.60 6.57 -6.52
CA ALA A 119 -11.63 7.04 -5.61
C ALA A 119 -11.68 6.23 -4.29
N TRP A 120 -10.69 5.35 -4.08
CA TRP A 120 -10.54 4.52 -2.87
C TRP A 120 -11.66 3.48 -2.67
N ASN A 121 -12.35 3.10 -3.75
CA ASN A 121 -13.26 1.96 -3.73
C ASN A 121 -12.47 0.66 -3.88
N PRO A 122 -12.75 -0.41 -3.11
CA PRO A 122 -12.09 -1.70 -3.28
C PRO A 122 -12.26 -2.26 -4.70
N VAL A 123 -11.18 -2.81 -5.27
CA VAL A 123 -11.17 -3.39 -6.62
C VAL A 123 -10.63 -4.80 -6.56
N ASP A 124 -11.31 -5.73 -7.22
CA ASP A 124 -10.79 -7.08 -7.44
C ASP A 124 -9.75 -7.06 -8.57
N VAL A 125 -8.50 -7.34 -8.20
CA VAL A 125 -7.36 -7.39 -9.11
C VAL A 125 -6.85 -8.81 -9.35
N SER A 126 -7.64 -9.83 -9.04
CA SER A 126 -7.25 -11.24 -9.23
C SER A 126 -6.87 -11.60 -10.68
N LYS A 127 -7.39 -10.85 -11.67
CA LYS A 127 -6.99 -10.96 -13.09
C LYS A 127 -5.60 -10.36 -13.40
N HIS A 128 -5.17 -9.41 -12.57
CA HIS A 128 -3.94 -8.64 -12.73
C HIS A 128 -2.81 -9.15 -11.83
N LEU A 129 -3.16 -9.74 -10.68
CA LEU A 129 -2.24 -10.16 -9.64
C LEU A 129 -2.71 -11.45 -8.93
N SER A 130 -1.83 -12.45 -8.90
CA SER A 130 -2.05 -13.70 -8.16
C SER A 130 -1.43 -13.60 -6.77
N ILE A 131 -2.27 -13.45 -5.74
CA ILE A 131 -1.85 -13.40 -4.34
C ILE A 131 -1.76 -14.84 -3.79
N PRO A 132 -0.66 -15.22 -3.09
CA PRO A 132 -0.54 -16.53 -2.43
C PRO A 132 -1.60 -16.73 -1.35
N ASN A 133 -2.00 -17.99 -1.13
CA ASN A 133 -2.97 -18.34 -0.08
C ASN A 133 -2.29 -18.60 1.27
N GLU A 134 -0.98 -18.84 1.26
CA GLU A 134 -0.15 -19.03 2.45
C GLU A 134 0.30 -17.68 3.04
N PRO A 135 0.59 -17.58 4.36
CA PRO A 135 1.12 -16.36 4.96
C PRO A 135 2.38 -15.87 4.27
N TYR A 136 2.44 -14.56 3.98
CA TYR A 136 3.52 -13.98 3.20
C TYR A 136 3.95 -12.60 3.70
N ILE A 137 5.14 -12.20 3.27
CA ILE A 137 5.63 -10.83 3.28
C ILE A 137 5.71 -10.36 1.84
N ALA A 138 5.14 -9.20 1.55
CA ALA A 138 5.11 -8.63 0.21
C ALA A 138 5.94 -7.35 0.13
N ASP A 139 6.58 -7.13 -1.01
CA ASP A 139 7.22 -5.88 -1.38
C ASP A 139 6.94 -5.58 -2.85
N PHE A 140 6.97 -4.31 -3.24
CA PHE A 140 6.99 -3.96 -4.65
C PHE A 140 8.40 -4.19 -5.25
N MET A 141 8.48 -4.62 -6.51
CA MET A 141 9.80 -4.72 -7.16
C MET A 141 10.39 -3.33 -7.39
N GLU A 142 11.71 -3.21 -7.51
CA GLU A 142 12.39 -1.92 -7.66
C GLU A 142 12.09 -1.21 -8.99
N VAL A 143 11.65 -1.96 -10.01
CA VAL A 143 11.30 -1.40 -11.32
C VAL A 143 9.82 -0.96 -11.33
N PRO A 144 9.50 0.30 -11.68
CA PRO A 144 8.12 0.74 -11.78
C PRO A 144 7.34 -0.06 -12.84
N GLY A 145 6.09 -0.42 -12.52
CA GLY A 145 5.25 -1.26 -13.39
C GLY A 145 5.52 -2.77 -13.33
N VAL A 146 6.49 -3.24 -12.52
CA VAL A 146 6.85 -4.66 -12.48
C VAL A 146 6.41 -5.28 -11.14
N GLY A 147 5.11 -5.53 -10.99
CA GLY A 147 4.57 -6.50 -10.01
C GLY A 147 5.00 -6.41 -8.54
N LEU A 148 4.83 -7.53 -7.84
CA LEU A 148 5.11 -7.73 -6.42
C LEU A 148 6.02 -8.94 -6.20
N VAL A 149 6.87 -8.87 -5.18
CA VAL A 149 7.60 -10.02 -4.64
C VAL A 149 6.90 -10.50 -3.39
N PHE A 150 6.62 -11.79 -3.33
CA PHE A 150 6.10 -12.47 -2.15
C PHE A 150 7.16 -13.40 -1.59
N ARG A 151 7.33 -13.38 -0.27
CA ARG A 151 8.19 -14.31 0.48
C ARG A 151 7.34 -14.97 1.55
N GLN A 152 7.63 -16.22 1.88
CA GLN A 152 6.97 -16.89 3.00
C GLN A 152 7.11 -16.09 4.30
N SER A 153 6.03 -15.98 5.06
CA SER A 153 6.08 -15.49 6.44
C SER A 153 6.31 -16.65 7.39
N ASP A 154 7.35 -16.56 8.21
CA ASP A 154 7.68 -17.55 9.26
C ASP A 154 6.91 -17.28 10.58
N ALA A 155 5.89 -16.40 10.54
CA ALA A 155 5.22 -15.90 11.74
C ALA A 155 4.54 -16.99 12.58
N LEU A 156 4.04 -18.04 11.92
CA LEU A 156 3.38 -19.16 12.60
C LEU A 156 4.36 -20.24 13.04
N ASP A 157 5.51 -20.37 12.37
CA ASP A 157 6.49 -21.43 12.61
C ASP A 157 7.34 -21.16 13.86
N GLN A 158 7.54 -19.90 14.25
CA GLN A 158 8.27 -19.54 15.48
C GLN A 158 7.58 -20.01 16.77
N LEU A 159 6.25 -20.25 16.75
CA LEU A 159 5.51 -20.74 17.92
C LEU A 159 5.60 -22.26 18.09
N ALA A 160 6.11 -22.99 17.09
CA ALA A 160 6.14 -24.44 17.04
C ALA A 160 7.58 -24.98 16.80
N HIS A 161 8.36 -25.07 17.88
CA HIS A 161 9.58 -25.88 18.05
C HIS A 161 10.92 -25.43 17.43
N GLU A 162 11.92 -25.33 18.33
CA GLU A 162 13.38 -25.16 18.11
C GLU A 162 14.09 -26.32 17.37
N GLU A 163 13.40 -27.33 16.81
CA GLU A 163 14.08 -28.51 16.25
C GLU A 163 13.59 -28.98 14.87
N GLN A 164 12.76 -28.22 14.16
CA GLN A 164 12.39 -28.58 12.79
C GLN A 164 13.29 -27.92 11.74
N LYS A 165 13.93 -28.78 10.95
CA LYS A 165 14.82 -28.49 9.83
C LYS A 165 14.15 -27.48 8.89
N LYS A 166 14.61 -26.23 8.96
CA LYS A 166 14.19 -25.07 8.15
C LYS A 166 13.76 -25.50 6.74
N GLU A 167 12.46 -25.70 6.54
CA GLU A 167 11.91 -26.01 5.23
C GLU A 167 12.17 -24.82 4.31
N SER A 168 12.40 -25.10 3.02
CA SER A 168 12.83 -24.12 2.04
C SER A 168 11.85 -22.96 1.96
N SER A 169 12.27 -21.77 2.40
CA SER A 169 11.47 -20.55 2.29
C SER A 169 11.17 -20.27 0.82
N TRP A 170 9.89 -20.19 0.47
CA TRP A 170 9.51 -19.89 -0.91
C TRP A 170 9.59 -18.39 -1.18
N LEU A 171 9.97 -18.05 -2.42
CA LEU A 171 9.98 -16.70 -2.97
C LEU A 171 9.29 -16.73 -4.33
N ARG A 172 8.30 -15.85 -4.53
CA ARG A 172 7.53 -15.75 -5.77
C ARG A 172 7.55 -14.31 -6.25
N ASN A 173 8.06 -14.10 -7.47
CA ASN A 173 7.89 -12.85 -8.19
C ASN A 173 6.61 -12.96 -9.00
N VAL A 174 5.66 -12.05 -8.77
CA VAL A 174 4.40 -12.02 -9.48
C VAL A 174 4.33 -10.71 -10.24
N GLU A 175 4.36 -10.79 -11.57
CA GLU A 175 4.26 -9.63 -12.43
C GLU A 175 2.83 -9.09 -12.44
N TRP A 176 2.70 -7.77 -12.55
CA TRP A 176 1.42 -7.12 -12.74
C TRP A 176 1.01 -7.23 -14.20
N ASN A 177 -0.16 -7.79 -14.46
CA ASN A 177 -0.72 -7.86 -15.81
C ASN A 177 -1.70 -6.69 -15.99
N PRO A 178 -1.40 -5.65 -16.80
CA PRO A 178 -2.25 -4.47 -16.95
C PRO A 178 -3.62 -4.79 -17.56
#